data_AF-A0AAW1N4B0-F1
#
_entry.id   AF-A0AAW1N4B0-F1
#
_cell.length_a   1.000
_cell.length_b   1.000
_cell.length_c   1.000
_cell.angle_alpha   90.00
_cell.angle_beta   90.00
_cell.angle_gamma   90.00
#
_symmetry.space_group_name_H-M   'P 1'
#
loop_
_entity.id
_entity.type
_entity.pdbx_description
1 polymer ?
#
loop_
_entity_poly.entity_id
_entity_poly.type
_entity_poly.pdbx_seq_one_letter_code
_entity_poly.pdbx_strand_id
1 'polypeptide(L)'
;MKRSIRRIRQQQMSGPALPNHRQEIEFQEEFTKTFNGEDFLLYDSGTEENRILIFSTRRYLQLLSQSDHWYADGTFKTVPLLFNQLYTIHGLKEDASVPLVYALLSNRTKETYKHLLRQLKVLQPVLSPRTITVDFEKPMITVLRNEFPDARLRGCFFHFTQCILRAINSKGLKQRYDTDVEFALKLRILPAVAFVPTESVVEVFETLCENEILPPEAQEVVDYFEDTWIGRLHRRERRPPQFDLAMWNLYQSILEDLPKTNNSVEGWHRGFAERVGAMHPNIWKFINYIKKEQSLNEIRIEQYVSGFEHQPQKRKYRELKKNRV
;
A
#
# COMPACT_ATOMS: atom_id res chain seq x y z
N MET A 1 17.21 -42.32 7.96
CA MET A 1 17.05 -41.65 6.64
C MET A 1 16.26 -40.33 6.69
N LYS A 2 15.05 -40.25 7.26
CA LYS A 2 14.24 -39.01 7.31
C LYS A 2 14.87 -37.82 8.07
N ARG A 3 15.69 -38.06 9.11
CA ARG A 3 16.40 -37.00 9.85
C ARG A 3 17.57 -36.39 9.08
N SER A 4 18.30 -37.17 8.27
CA SER A 4 19.43 -36.68 7.48
C SER A 4 18.98 -35.80 6.32
N ILE A 5 17.86 -36.11 5.66
CA ILE A 5 17.27 -35.27 4.61
C ILE A 5 16.77 -33.92 5.18
N ARG A 6 16.23 -33.92 6.40
CA ARG A 6 15.82 -32.68 7.09
C ARG A 6 17.02 -31.81 7.47
N ARG A 7 18.14 -32.43 7.85
CA ARG A 7 19.40 -31.76 8.19
C ARG A 7 20.11 -31.20 6.95
N ILE A 8 20.08 -31.92 5.82
CA ILE A 8 20.58 -31.45 4.52
C ILE A 8 19.69 -30.31 3.98
N ARG A 9 18.35 -30.40 4.10
CA ARG A 9 17.45 -29.29 3.79
C ARG A 9 17.66 -28.08 4.72
N GLN A 10 17.97 -28.30 6.01
CA GLN A 10 18.32 -27.21 6.92
C GLN A 10 19.70 -26.62 6.63
N GLN A 11 20.66 -27.40 6.13
CA GLN A 11 21.99 -26.92 5.70
C GLN A 11 21.95 -26.22 4.33
N GLN A 12 21.07 -26.62 3.42
CA GLN A 12 20.78 -25.91 2.16
C GLN A 12 19.88 -24.67 2.36
N MET A 13 19.22 -24.54 3.52
CA MET A 13 18.39 -23.37 3.87
C MET A 13 19.02 -22.49 4.96
N SER A 14 20.14 -22.92 5.56
CA SER A 14 20.99 -22.06 6.37
C SER A 14 21.81 -21.27 5.37
N GLY A 15 21.27 -20.12 4.96
CA GLY A 15 22.03 -19.14 4.20
C GLY A 15 23.29 -18.69 4.95
N PRO A 16 23.92 -17.59 4.49
CA PRO A 16 25.07 -16.99 5.16
C PRO A 16 24.82 -16.78 6.65
N ALA A 17 25.90 -16.53 7.40
CA ALA A 17 25.81 -16.12 8.79
C ALA A 17 24.71 -15.05 8.96
N LEU A 18 23.87 -15.22 9.97
CA LEU A 18 22.75 -14.31 10.17
C LEU A 18 23.31 -12.97 10.66
N PRO A 19 23.06 -11.87 9.92
CA PRO A 19 23.54 -10.57 10.33
C PRO A 19 22.73 -10.08 11.54
N ASN A 20 23.43 -9.52 12.53
CA ASN A 20 22.81 -8.85 13.67
C ASN A 20 22.53 -7.38 13.38
N HIS A 21 23.30 -6.80 12.45
CA HIS A 21 23.16 -5.42 12.01
C HIS A 21 22.99 -5.33 10.48
N ARG A 22 22.29 -4.31 9.99
CA ARG A 22 22.06 -4.10 8.54
C ARG A 22 23.37 -3.99 7.76
N GLN A 23 24.40 -3.44 8.38
CA GLN A 23 25.71 -3.22 7.79
C GLN A 23 26.46 -4.53 7.51
N GLU A 24 26.13 -5.60 8.24
CA GLU A 24 26.76 -6.91 8.10
C GLU A 24 26.15 -7.76 6.98
N ILE A 25 25.07 -7.27 6.33
CA ILE A 25 24.43 -8.03 5.25
C ILE A 25 25.38 -8.00 4.03
N GLU A 26 25.99 -9.14 3.75
CA GLU A 26 26.77 -9.39 2.54
C GLU A 26 26.01 -10.38 1.65
N PHE A 27 25.67 -9.97 0.43
CA PHE A 27 24.90 -10.79 -0.49
C PHE A 27 25.78 -11.75 -1.27
N GLN A 28 25.50 -13.04 -1.13
CA GLN A 28 25.94 -14.05 -2.10
C GLN A 28 25.06 -13.97 -3.36
N GLU A 29 25.60 -14.39 -4.50
CA GLU A 29 24.94 -14.33 -5.81
C GLU A 29 23.53 -14.95 -5.80
N GLU A 30 23.33 -16.03 -5.04
CA GLU A 30 22.02 -16.69 -4.95
C GLU A 30 20.91 -15.78 -4.37
N PHE A 31 21.26 -14.76 -3.59
CA PHE A 31 20.31 -13.80 -3.01
C PHE A 31 20.16 -12.53 -3.84
N THR A 32 21.03 -12.30 -4.82
CA THR A 32 20.93 -11.17 -5.75
C THR A 32 20.20 -11.52 -7.04
N LYS A 33 19.96 -12.82 -7.31
CA LYS A 33 19.31 -13.31 -8.53
C LYS A 33 17.95 -13.99 -8.28
N THR A 34 17.09 -14.02 -9.30
CA THR A 34 15.84 -14.80 -9.32
C THR A 34 16.13 -16.31 -9.33
N PHE A 35 15.12 -17.17 -9.21
CA PHE A 35 15.32 -18.62 -9.36
C PHE A 35 15.72 -19.02 -10.79
N ASN A 36 15.47 -18.15 -11.78
CA ASN A 36 15.83 -18.35 -13.18
C ASN A 36 17.17 -17.68 -13.55
N GLY A 37 17.89 -17.10 -12.58
CA GLY A 37 19.23 -16.52 -12.77
C GLY A 37 19.27 -15.07 -13.25
N GLU A 38 18.12 -14.40 -13.35
CA GLU A 38 18.06 -12.97 -13.69
C GLU A 38 18.46 -12.11 -12.48
N ASP A 39 19.02 -10.92 -12.73
CA ASP A 39 19.29 -9.97 -11.66
C ASP A 39 17.99 -9.55 -10.96
N PHE A 40 18.00 -9.60 -9.64
CA PHE A 40 16.83 -9.35 -8.79
C PHE A 40 17.06 -8.28 -7.73
N LEU A 41 18.18 -8.31 -7.02
CA LEU A 41 18.61 -7.17 -6.18
C LEU A 41 19.21 -6.12 -7.10
N LEU A 42 18.40 -5.15 -7.53
CA LEU A 42 18.82 -4.13 -8.50
C LEU A 42 19.52 -2.94 -7.83
N TYR A 43 19.26 -2.73 -6.54
CA TYR A 43 19.90 -1.65 -5.79
C TYR A 43 20.10 -2.02 -4.33
N ASP A 44 21.27 -1.67 -3.82
CA ASP A 44 21.67 -1.76 -2.44
C ASP A 44 22.43 -0.47 -2.11
N SER A 45 21.91 0.33 -1.16
CA SER A 45 22.57 1.58 -0.77
C SER A 45 23.82 1.36 0.09
N GLY A 46 24.21 0.12 0.35
CA GLY A 46 25.44 -0.24 1.05
C GLY A 46 25.29 -0.22 2.57
N THR A 47 26.39 -0.04 3.29
CA THR A 47 26.47 -0.19 4.75
C THR A 47 26.03 1.05 5.54
N GLU A 48 25.28 1.95 4.92
CA GLU A 48 24.69 3.08 5.62
C GLU A 48 23.67 2.61 6.67
N GLU A 49 23.48 3.42 7.72
CA GLU A 49 22.47 3.14 8.72
C GLU A 49 21.11 2.96 8.04
N ASN A 50 20.71 3.87 7.15
CA ASN A 50 19.42 3.81 6.47
C ASN A 50 19.44 2.93 5.20
N ARG A 51 20.17 1.81 5.21
CA ARG A 51 20.28 0.87 4.09
C ARG A 51 18.93 0.61 3.42
N ILE A 52 18.89 0.73 2.10
CA ILE A 52 17.74 0.44 1.24
C ILE A 52 18.13 -0.69 0.30
N LEU A 53 17.26 -1.69 0.21
CA LEU A 53 17.38 -2.77 -0.77
C LEU A 53 16.17 -2.70 -1.71
N ILE A 54 16.41 -2.69 -3.02
CA ILE A 54 15.35 -2.72 -4.04
C ILE A 54 15.47 -4.01 -4.82
N PHE A 55 14.44 -4.85 -4.71
CA PHE A 55 14.29 -6.07 -5.48
C PHE A 55 13.24 -5.87 -6.58
N SER A 56 13.63 -6.15 -7.82
CA SER A 56 12.78 -6.10 -9.02
C SER A 56 13.52 -6.80 -10.16
N THR A 57 12.92 -6.91 -11.34
CA THR A 57 13.60 -7.36 -12.57
C THR A 57 13.50 -6.26 -13.63
N ARG A 58 14.35 -6.32 -14.65
CA ARG A 58 14.24 -5.37 -15.79
C ARG A 58 12.84 -5.42 -16.42
N ARG A 59 12.27 -6.61 -16.57
CA ARG A 59 10.91 -6.82 -17.05
C ARG A 59 9.88 -6.17 -16.14
N TYR A 60 10.01 -6.31 -14.83
CA TYR A 60 9.09 -5.68 -13.87
C TYR A 60 9.13 -4.17 -13.94
N LEU A 61 10.32 -3.56 -14.04
CA LEU A 61 10.44 -2.11 -14.20
C LEU A 61 9.89 -1.61 -15.55
N GLN A 62 10.01 -2.41 -16.63
CA GLN A 62 9.35 -2.11 -17.90
C GLN A 62 7.83 -2.14 -17.77
N LEU A 63 7.27 -3.19 -17.16
CA LEU A 63 5.83 -3.29 -16.90
C LEU A 63 5.34 -2.12 -16.01
N LEU A 64 6.14 -1.71 -15.02
CA LEU A 64 5.81 -0.60 -14.15
C LEU A 64 5.76 0.72 -14.94
N SER A 65 6.71 0.95 -15.85
CA SER A 65 6.70 2.12 -16.73
C SER A 65 5.55 2.16 -17.72
N GLN A 66 4.98 1.00 -18.07
CA GLN A 66 3.81 0.87 -18.93
C GLN A 66 2.48 0.94 -18.15
N SER A 67 2.53 0.94 -16.82
CA SER A 67 1.34 0.96 -15.98
C SER A 67 0.94 2.40 -15.65
N ASP A 68 -0.24 2.82 -16.12
CA ASP A 68 -0.78 4.16 -15.83
C ASP A 68 -1.14 4.35 -14.35
N HIS A 69 -1.51 3.25 -13.68
CA HIS A 69 -2.02 3.27 -12.32
C HIS A 69 -1.12 2.45 -11.40
N TRP A 70 -0.54 3.12 -10.41
CA TRP A 70 0.28 2.49 -9.40
C TRP A 70 -0.43 2.41 -8.06
N TYR A 71 -0.13 1.36 -7.32
CA TYR A 71 -0.46 1.26 -5.89
C TYR A 71 0.84 1.10 -5.11
N ALA A 72 1.05 1.96 -4.12
CA ALA A 72 2.25 1.92 -3.31
C ALA A 72 1.87 1.77 -1.83
N ASP A 73 2.28 0.65 -1.23
CA ASP A 73 1.83 0.21 0.09
C ASP A 73 2.97 -0.43 0.89
N GLY A 74 2.96 -0.21 2.20
CA GLY A 74 3.96 -0.68 3.15
C GLY A 74 3.40 -1.72 4.10
N THR A 75 4.08 -2.85 4.27
CA THR A 75 3.75 -3.88 5.27
C THR A 75 4.89 -4.06 6.28
N PHE A 76 4.52 -4.42 7.51
CA PHE A 76 5.43 -4.42 8.67
C PHE A 76 5.64 -5.81 9.28
N LYS A 77 4.60 -6.64 9.33
CA LYS A 77 4.59 -7.90 10.10
C LYS A 77 5.48 -9.00 9.51
N THR A 78 5.71 -8.94 8.20
CA THR A 78 6.37 -10.00 7.42
C THR A 78 7.81 -9.63 7.05
N VAL A 79 8.36 -8.61 7.68
CA VAL A 79 9.63 -7.97 7.31
C VAL A 79 10.73 -8.45 8.24
N PRO A 80 11.96 -8.70 7.75
CA PRO A 80 13.09 -9.02 8.61
C PRO A 80 13.29 -7.94 9.67
N LEU A 81 13.61 -8.34 10.91
CA LEU A 81 13.77 -7.41 12.05
C LEU A 81 14.80 -6.30 11.80
N LEU A 82 15.74 -6.53 10.89
CA LEU A 82 16.72 -5.54 10.48
C LEU A 82 16.08 -4.35 9.75
N PHE A 83 14.90 -4.49 9.16
CA PHE A 83 14.20 -3.44 8.41
C PHE A 83 12.88 -3.09 9.08
N ASN A 84 12.42 -1.85 8.87
CA ASN A 84 11.16 -1.39 9.45
C ASN A 84 9.95 -1.85 8.63
N GLN A 85 10.07 -1.84 7.31
CA GLN A 85 8.97 -2.18 6.41
C GLN A 85 9.45 -2.82 5.10
N LEU A 86 8.57 -3.60 4.50
CA LEU A 86 8.59 -3.94 3.08
C LEU A 86 7.63 -2.97 2.40
N TYR A 87 8.17 -2.09 1.58
CA TYR A 87 7.40 -1.20 0.73
C TYR A 87 7.28 -1.80 -0.67
N THR A 88 6.06 -1.89 -1.21
CA THR A 88 5.81 -2.47 -2.52
C THR A 88 5.15 -1.48 -3.45
N ILE A 89 5.56 -1.49 -4.71
CA ILE A 89 4.89 -0.73 -5.78
C ILE A 89 4.32 -1.75 -6.76
N HIS A 90 3.01 -1.64 -6.98
CA HIS A 90 2.25 -2.50 -7.86
C HIS A 90 1.83 -1.73 -9.09
N GLY A 91 1.91 -2.37 -10.25
CA GLY A 91 1.28 -1.90 -11.48
C GLY A 91 -0.08 -2.58 -11.66
N LEU A 92 -1.06 -1.83 -12.15
CA LEU A 92 -2.35 -2.38 -12.55
C LEU A 92 -2.31 -2.79 -14.03
N LYS A 93 -2.65 -4.05 -14.32
CA LYS A 93 -2.90 -4.52 -15.68
C LYS A 93 -4.22 -5.29 -15.69
N GLU A 94 -5.20 -4.82 -16.47
CA GLU A 94 -6.49 -5.49 -16.70
C GLU A 94 -7.15 -6.02 -15.40
N ASP A 95 -7.39 -5.13 -14.44
CA ASP A 95 -7.95 -5.40 -13.10
C ASP A 95 -7.08 -6.22 -12.13
N ALA A 96 -5.88 -6.66 -12.53
CA ALA A 96 -4.93 -7.34 -11.67
C ALA A 96 -3.82 -6.40 -11.18
N SER A 97 -3.70 -6.27 -9.85
CA SER A 97 -2.56 -5.60 -9.22
C SER A 97 -1.41 -6.59 -9.07
N VAL A 98 -0.27 -6.28 -9.67
CA VAL A 98 0.93 -7.11 -9.60
C VAL A 98 2.04 -6.31 -8.92
N PRO A 99 2.67 -6.82 -7.84
CA PRO A 99 3.84 -6.17 -7.25
C PRO A 99 5.02 -6.29 -8.21
N LEU A 100 5.58 -5.15 -8.59
CA LEU A 100 6.68 -5.04 -9.54
C LEU A 100 7.96 -4.56 -8.85
N VAL A 101 7.84 -3.92 -7.67
CA VAL A 101 8.97 -3.48 -6.86
C VAL A 101 8.76 -3.94 -5.42
N TYR A 102 9.80 -4.50 -4.82
CA TYR A 102 9.88 -4.84 -3.41
C TYR A 102 11.06 -4.10 -2.78
N ALA A 103 10.81 -3.15 -1.89
CA ALA A 103 11.83 -2.36 -1.23
C ALA A 103 11.85 -2.63 0.27
N LEU A 104 13.00 -3.04 0.81
CA LEU A 104 13.20 -3.10 2.26
C LEU A 104 13.73 -1.75 2.73
N LEU A 105 12.96 -1.10 3.60
CA LEU A 105 13.26 0.24 4.10
C LEU A 105 13.55 0.20 5.60
N SER A 106 14.61 0.91 5.99
CA SER A 106 15.06 0.98 7.38
C SER A 106 14.18 1.85 8.28
N ASN A 107 13.43 2.79 7.70
CA ASN A 107 12.56 3.72 8.42
C ASN A 107 11.45 4.28 7.47
N ARG A 108 10.73 5.30 7.94
CA ARG A 108 9.61 5.97 7.26
C ARG A 108 9.81 7.48 7.09
N THR A 109 11.06 7.93 6.94
CA THR A 109 11.37 9.35 6.79
C THR A 109 11.22 9.81 5.35
N LYS A 110 11.12 11.13 5.16
CA LYS A 110 11.06 11.74 3.81
C LYS A 110 12.32 11.41 3.02
N GLU A 111 13.47 11.40 3.67
CA GLU A 111 14.78 11.16 3.07
C GLU A 111 14.86 9.73 2.52
N THR A 112 14.43 8.73 3.28
CA THR A 112 14.42 7.33 2.83
C THR A 112 13.47 7.11 1.65
N TYR A 113 12.27 7.71 1.67
CA TYR A 113 11.37 7.61 0.51
C TYR A 113 11.88 8.36 -0.71
N LYS A 114 12.50 9.53 -0.52
CA LYS A 114 13.13 10.30 -1.59
C LYS A 114 14.26 9.51 -2.23
N HIS A 115 15.06 8.84 -1.43
CA HIS A 115 16.11 7.94 -1.89
C HIS A 115 15.51 6.80 -2.72
N LEU A 116 14.51 6.07 -2.18
CA LEU A 116 13.83 5.00 -2.91
C LEU A 116 13.32 5.45 -4.28
N LEU A 117 12.54 6.52 -4.34
CA LEU A 117 11.91 6.96 -5.59
C LEU A 117 12.92 7.50 -6.61
N ARG A 118 13.98 8.18 -6.16
CA ARG A 118 15.07 8.61 -7.06
C ARG A 118 15.83 7.44 -7.63
N GLN A 119 16.11 6.41 -6.83
CA GLN A 119 16.78 5.21 -7.34
C GLN A 119 15.90 4.44 -8.32
N LEU A 120 14.58 4.40 -8.12
CA LEU A 120 13.67 3.84 -9.13
C LEU A 120 13.73 4.59 -10.46
N LYS A 121 13.82 5.93 -10.45
CA LYS A 121 14.03 6.72 -11.68
C LYS A 121 15.39 6.48 -12.31
N VAL A 122 16.44 6.20 -11.53
CA VAL A 122 17.74 5.81 -12.08
C VAL A 122 17.65 4.44 -12.76
N LEU A 123 16.99 3.48 -12.10
CA LEU A 123 16.80 2.12 -12.63
C LEU A 123 15.86 2.09 -13.84
N GLN A 124 14.88 2.99 -13.90
CA GLN A 124 13.95 3.16 -15.02
C GLN A 124 13.60 4.65 -15.22
N PRO A 125 14.30 5.37 -16.11
CA PRO A 125 14.09 6.80 -16.31
C PRO A 125 12.73 7.19 -16.89
N VAL A 126 12.05 6.27 -17.58
CA VAL A 126 10.76 6.54 -18.26
C VAL A 126 9.53 6.32 -17.37
N LEU A 127 9.69 6.24 -16.05
CA LEU A 127 8.56 6.09 -15.13
C LEU A 127 7.68 7.34 -15.14
N SER A 128 6.44 7.22 -15.62
CA SER A 128 5.47 8.31 -15.69
C SER A 128 4.04 7.80 -15.41
N PRO A 129 3.71 7.45 -14.16
CA PRO A 129 2.36 7.01 -13.82
C PRO A 129 1.36 8.18 -13.93
N ARG A 130 0.17 7.90 -14.44
CA ARG A 130 -0.95 8.86 -14.44
C ARG A 130 -1.52 9.04 -13.05
N THR A 131 -1.63 7.96 -12.26
CA THR A 131 -2.12 8.02 -10.88
C THR A 131 -1.31 7.14 -9.95
N ILE A 132 -1.09 7.60 -8.72
CA ILE A 132 -0.47 6.78 -7.67
C ILE A 132 -1.40 6.76 -6.47
N THR A 133 -1.92 5.58 -6.15
CA THR A 133 -2.73 5.35 -4.95
C THR A 133 -1.84 4.94 -3.80
N VAL A 134 -1.92 5.68 -2.69
CA VAL A 134 -1.04 5.51 -1.52
C VAL A 134 -1.80 5.66 -0.21
N ASP A 135 -1.13 5.25 0.85
CA ASP A 135 -1.58 5.45 2.22
C ASP A 135 -1.42 6.90 2.67
N PHE A 136 -2.16 7.26 3.72
CA PHE A 136 -2.15 8.60 4.32
C PHE A 136 -0.91 8.86 5.18
N GLU A 137 0.26 8.69 4.58
CA GLU A 137 1.56 8.95 5.20
C GLU A 137 2.18 10.23 4.62
N LYS A 138 2.15 11.31 5.42
CA LYS A 138 2.61 12.65 4.99
C LYS A 138 4.04 12.67 4.44
N PRO A 139 5.04 11.98 5.03
CA PRO A 139 6.36 11.86 4.43
C PRO A 139 6.35 11.34 2.99
N MET A 140 5.72 10.19 2.74
CA MET A 140 5.66 9.58 1.41
C MET A 140 4.91 10.48 0.41
N ILE A 141 3.75 11.00 0.81
CA ILE A 141 2.94 11.90 -0.05
C ILE A 141 3.74 13.13 -0.46
N THR A 142 4.48 13.74 0.48
CA THR A 142 5.32 14.91 0.18
C THR A 142 6.37 14.58 -0.87
N VAL A 143 7.02 13.42 -0.76
CA VAL A 143 8.06 13.01 -1.70
C VAL A 143 7.46 12.66 -3.06
N LEU A 144 6.32 11.95 -3.10
CA LEU A 144 5.65 11.62 -4.35
C LEU A 144 5.23 12.87 -5.14
N ARG A 145 4.72 13.92 -4.47
CA ARG A 145 4.40 15.19 -5.14
C ARG A 145 5.61 15.84 -5.79
N ASN A 146 6.78 15.71 -5.18
CA ASN A 146 8.02 16.29 -5.69
C ASN A 146 8.65 15.44 -6.79
N GLU A 147 8.62 14.10 -6.64
CA GLU A 147 9.26 13.18 -7.58
C GLU A 147 8.34 12.82 -8.76
N PHE A 148 7.02 12.85 -8.61
CA PHE A 148 6.06 12.59 -9.69
C PHE A 148 4.99 13.70 -9.71
N PRO A 149 5.37 14.95 -10.08
CA PRO A 149 4.47 16.11 -10.00
C PRO A 149 3.27 16.01 -10.94
N ASP A 150 3.42 15.32 -12.07
CA ASP A 150 2.36 15.13 -13.07
C ASP A 150 1.38 14.01 -12.70
N ALA A 151 1.75 13.15 -11.74
CA ALA A 151 0.91 12.05 -11.31
C ALA A 151 -0.17 12.51 -10.33
N ARG A 152 -1.43 12.13 -10.58
CA ARG A 152 -2.50 12.39 -9.63
C ARG A 152 -2.38 11.45 -8.43
N LEU A 153 -2.06 12.00 -7.26
CA LEU A 153 -2.05 11.22 -6.02
C LEU A 153 -3.46 10.97 -5.52
N ARG A 154 -3.72 9.73 -5.10
CA ARG A 154 -4.99 9.29 -4.54
C ARG A 154 -4.75 8.57 -3.22
N GLY A 155 -5.63 8.80 -2.26
CA GLY A 155 -5.68 8.03 -1.03
C GLY A 155 -6.51 6.77 -1.22
N CYS A 156 -6.12 5.69 -0.57
CA CYS A 156 -6.95 4.49 -0.55
C CYS A 156 -8.18 4.66 0.38
N PHE A 157 -9.39 4.38 -0.12
CA PHE A 157 -10.63 4.45 0.68
C PHE A 157 -10.62 3.53 1.91
N PHE A 158 -10.01 2.35 1.80
CA PHE A 158 -9.86 1.44 2.93
C PHE A 158 -9.05 2.12 4.03
N HIS A 159 -7.86 2.65 3.68
CA HIS A 159 -7.01 3.33 4.65
C HIS A 159 -7.63 4.62 5.21
N PHE A 160 -8.42 5.34 4.41
CA PHE A 160 -9.22 6.48 4.86
C PHE A 160 -10.20 6.04 5.95
N THR A 161 -10.98 4.98 5.68
CA THR A 161 -11.92 4.42 6.65
C THR A 161 -11.19 3.91 7.91
N GLN A 162 -10.01 3.29 7.76
CA GLN A 162 -9.19 2.84 8.88
C GLN A 162 -8.68 4.02 9.74
N CYS A 163 -8.35 5.17 9.15
CA CYS A 163 -8.00 6.36 9.92
C CYS A 163 -9.16 6.81 10.83
N ILE A 164 -10.38 6.83 10.29
CA ILE A 164 -11.59 7.20 11.05
C ILE A 164 -11.87 6.16 12.15
N LEU A 165 -11.80 4.86 11.84
CA LEU A 165 -11.97 3.80 12.83
C LEU A 165 -10.92 3.85 13.95
N ARG A 166 -9.67 4.20 13.63
CA ARG A 166 -8.61 4.42 14.62
C ARG A 166 -8.91 5.63 15.50
N ALA A 167 -9.45 6.71 14.93
CA ALA A 167 -9.90 7.87 15.71
C ALA A 167 -11.00 7.46 16.69
N ILE A 168 -12.07 6.79 16.21
CA ILE A 168 -13.15 6.25 17.05
C ILE A 168 -12.59 5.41 18.21
N ASN A 169 -11.65 4.51 17.91
CA ASN A 169 -11.03 3.67 18.93
C ASN A 169 -10.18 4.48 19.94
N SER A 170 -9.37 5.42 19.45
CA SER A 170 -8.51 6.26 20.30
C SER A 170 -9.31 7.15 21.26
N LYS A 171 -10.57 7.45 20.93
CA LYS A 171 -11.50 8.24 21.74
C LYS A 171 -12.38 7.39 22.66
N GLY A 172 -12.10 6.08 22.77
CA GLY A 172 -12.83 5.16 23.64
C GLY A 172 -14.22 4.77 23.13
N LEU A 173 -14.57 5.12 21.89
CA LEU A 173 -15.91 4.91 21.34
C LEU A 173 -16.08 3.56 20.61
N LYS A 174 -15.03 2.72 20.58
CA LYS A 174 -15.03 1.46 19.82
C LYS A 174 -16.12 0.49 20.27
N GLN A 175 -16.28 0.31 21.58
CA GLN A 175 -17.27 -0.64 22.11
C GLN A 175 -18.68 -0.23 21.67
N ARG A 176 -19.03 1.05 21.84
CA ARG A 176 -20.34 1.57 21.42
C ARG A 176 -20.52 1.47 19.91
N TYR A 177 -19.52 1.83 19.12
CA TYR A 177 -19.55 1.66 17.66
C TYR A 177 -19.82 0.21 17.23
N ASP A 178 -19.36 -0.79 17.98
CA ASP A 178 -19.59 -2.19 17.65
C ASP A 178 -20.96 -2.71 18.10
N THR A 179 -21.52 -2.17 19.20
CA THR A 179 -22.75 -2.68 19.82
C THR A 179 -24.00 -1.88 19.49
N ASP A 180 -23.87 -0.60 19.17
CA ASP A 180 -24.96 0.33 18.88
C ASP A 180 -25.01 0.64 17.38
N VAL A 181 -25.98 0.04 16.70
CA VAL A 181 -26.15 0.15 15.24
C VAL A 181 -26.46 1.58 14.81
N GLU A 182 -27.25 2.32 15.59
CA GLU A 182 -27.62 3.69 15.23
C GLU A 182 -26.42 4.63 15.35
N PHE A 183 -25.67 4.51 16.45
CA PHE A 183 -24.42 5.24 16.65
C PHE A 183 -23.40 4.94 15.54
N ALA A 184 -23.26 3.65 15.18
CA ALA A 184 -22.37 3.23 14.10
C ALA A 184 -22.81 3.79 12.74
N LEU A 185 -24.11 3.80 12.43
CA LEU A 185 -24.64 4.36 11.19
C LEU A 185 -24.36 5.85 11.08
N LYS A 186 -24.57 6.63 12.15
CA LYS A 186 -24.25 8.07 12.16
C LYS A 186 -22.76 8.32 11.90
N LEU A 187 -21.86 7.55 12.52
CA LEU A 187 -20.41 7.70 12.27
C LEU A 187 -19.94 7.20 10.91
N ARG A 188 -20.69 6.30 10.25
CA ARG A 188 -20.43 5.87 8.87
C ARG A 188 -20.76 6.95 7.83
N ILE A 189 -21.45 8.02 8.22
CA ILE A 189 -21.64 9.18 7.35
C ILE A 189 -20.30 9.86 7.06
N LEU A 190 -19.39 9.95 8.05
CA LEU A 190 -18.07 10.56 7.88
C LEU A 190 -17.29 9.98 6.68
N PRO A 191 -17.04 8.66 6.57
CA PRO A 191 -16.41 8.11 5.37
C PRO A 191 -17.27 8.25 4.11
N ALA A 192 -18.60 8.32 4.23
CA ALA A 192 -19.49 8.50 3.07
C ALA A 192 -19.34 9.87 2.41
N VAL A 193 -18.86 10.89 3.13
CA VAL A 193 -18.52 12.21 2.57
C VAL A 193 -17.49 12.11 1.43
N ALA A 194 -16.68 11.05 1.36
CA ALA A 194 -15.78 10.84 0.22
C ALA A 194 -16.51 10.68 -1.12
N PHE A 195 -17.82 10.43 -1.12
CA PHE A 195 -18.62 10.19 -2.32
C PHE A 195 -19.47 11.39 -2.75
N VAL A 196 -19.38 12.53 -2.07
CA VAL A 196 -20.05 13.76 -2.52
C VAL A 196 -19.14 14.52 -3.51
N PRO A 197 -19.70 15.34 -4.42
CA PRO A 197 -18.90 16.22 -5.27
C PRO A 197 -17.87 16.99 -4.43
N THR A 198 -16.62 17.06 -4.92
CA THR A 198 -15.51 17.60 -4.11
C THR A 198 -15.76 19.04 -3.66
N GLU A 199 -16.42 19.82 -4.51
CA GLU A 199 -16.86 21.19 -4.29
C GLU A 199 -17.93 21.33 -3.19
N SER A 200 -18.73 20.29 -2.97
CA SER A 200 -19.81 20.27 -1.96
C SER A 200 -19.39 19.63 -0.64
N VAL A 201 -18.17 19.07 -0.55
CA VAL A 201 -17.70 18.35 0.64
C VAL A 201 -17.79 19.20 1.91
N VAL A 202 -17.36 20.46 1.84
CA VAL A 202 -17.35 21.37 2.98
C VAL A 202 -18.77 21.68 3.43
N GLU A 203 -19.63 22.08 2.50
CA GLU A 203 -21.04 22.41 2.76
C GLU A 203 -21.80 21.23 3.36
N VAL A 204 -21.62 20.02 2.81
CA VAL A 204 -22.25 18.80 3.33
C VAL A 204 -21.76 18.52 4.75
N PHE A 205 -20.46 18.65 5.02
CA PHE A 205 -19.93 18.44 6.36
C PHE A 205 -20.49 19.46 7.37
N GLU A 206 -20.53 20.75 7.02
CA GLU A 206 -21.12 21.80 7.85
C GLU A 206 -22.60 21.51 8.15
N THR A 207 -23.38 21.14 7.12
CA THR A 207 -24.80 20.78 7.25
C THR A 207 -25.01 19.60 8.20
N LEU A 208 -24.11 18.60 8.21
CA LEU A 208 -24.17 17.47 9.13
C LEU A 208 -23.95 17.90 10.60
N CYS A 209 -23.05 18.87 10.82
CA CYS A 209 -22.78 19.43 12.13
C CYS A 209 -23.93 20.32 12.62
N GLU A 210 -24.44 21.21 11.77
CA GLU A 210 -25.52 22.16 12.10
C GLU A 210 -26.84 21.46 12.43
N ASN A 211 -27.17 20.37 11.72
CA ASN A 211 -28.39 19.60 11.96
C ASN A 211 -28.22 18.52 13.03
N GLU A 212 -27.11 18.53 13.78
CA GLU A 212 -26.83 17.58 14.88
C GLU A 212 -26.98 16.10 14.45
N ILE A 213 -26.65 15.79 13.19
CA ILE A 213 -26.74 14.43 12.65
C ILE A 213 -25.70 13.52 13.31
N LEU A 214 -24.53 14.08 13.62
CA LEU A 214 -23.44 13.38 14.29
C LEU A 214 -23.66 13.42 15.81
N PRO A 215 -23.49 12.30 16.53
CA PRO A 215 -23.74 12.24 17.97
C PRO A 215 -22.84 13.21 18.75
N PRO A 216 -23.37 14.01 19.69
CA PRO A 216 -22.57 14.93 20.50
C PRO A 216 -21.42 14.25 21.25
N GLU A 217 -21.61 13.00 21.67
CA GLU A 217 -20.58 12.22 22.37
C GLU A 217 -19.41 11.81 21.46
N ALA A 218 -19.57 11.95 20.14
CA ALA A 218 -18.52 11.69 19.15
C ALA A 218 -17.80 12.96 18.69
N GLN A 219 -18.00 14.10 19.36
CA GLN A 219 -17.41 15.39 18.97
C GLN A 219 -15.90 15.30 18.75
N GLU A 220 -15.15 14.58 19.59
CA GLU A 220 -13.70 14.43 19.40
C GLU A 220 -13.30 13.68 18.11
N VAL A 221 -14.17 12.82 17.59
CA VAL A 221 -13.99 12.15 16.28
C VAL A 221 -14.33 13.11 15.15
N VAL A 222 -15.37 13.92 15.32
CA VAL A 222 -15.77 14.96 14.35
C VAL A 222 -14.68 16.02 14.22
N ASP A 223 -14.13 16.48 15.35
CA ASP A 223 -12.99 17.39 15.42
C ASP A 223 -11.76 16.83 14.71
N TYR A 224 -11.41 15.56 14.97
CA TYR A 224 -10.35 14.87 14.25
C TYR A 224 -10.61 14.86 12.74
N PHE A 225 -11.86 14.58 12.35
CA PHE A 225 -12.24 14.49 10.95
C PHE A 225 -12.14 15.86 10.27
N GLU A 226 -12.62 16.91 10.93
CA GLU A 226 -12.53 18.28 10.44
C GLU A 226 -11.06 18.69 10.30
N ASP A 227 -10.23 18.52 11.34
CA ASP A 227 -8.82 18.92 11.30
C ASP A 227 -8.01 18.20 10.20
N THR A 228 -8.29 16.91 10.01
CA THR A 228 -7.50 16.07 9.11
C THR A 228 -7.95 16.18 7.65
N TRP A 229 -9.27 16.20 7.41
CA TRP A 229 -9.84 15.97 6.08
C TRP A 229 -10.54 17.19 5.49
N ILE A 230 -11.14 18.06 6.31
CA ILE A 230 -11.92 19.23 5.85
C ILE A 230 -11.13 20.53 5.99
N GLY A 231 -10.35 20.65 7.07
CA GLY A 231 -9.62 21.83 7.54
C GLY A 231 -10.55 22.78 8.29
N ARG A 232 -10.26 23.21 9.53
CA ARG A 232 -11.19 24.03 10.33
C ARG A 232 -11.41 25.44 9.79
N LEU A 233 -12.64 25.94 9.91
CA LEU A 233 -12.93 27.37 9.73
C LEU A 233 -12.39 28.17 10.91
N HIS A 234 -11.52 29.15 10.63
CA HIS A 234 -11.02 30.08 11.64
C HIS A 234 -11.30 31.52 11.22
N ARG A 235 -12.18 32.20 11.97
CA ARG A 235 -12.72 33.53 11.62
C ARG A 235 -13.47 33.51 10.28
N ARG A 236 -12.79 33.85 9.18
CA ARG A 236 -13.34 33.92 7.82
C ARG A 236 -12.59 33.04 6.82
N GLU A 237 -11.52 32.37 7.25
CA GLU A 237 -10.68 31.56 6.38
C GLU A 237 -10.62 30.14 6.90
N ARG A 238 -10.80 29.18 5.99
CA ARG A 238 -10.64 27.76 6.30
C ARG A 238 -9.16 27.41 6.20
N ARG A 239 -8.62 26.83 7.28
CA ARG A 239 -7.25 26.31 7.27
C ARG A 239 -7.16 25.14 6.29
N PRO A 240 -6.04 24.94 5.58
CA PRO A 240 -5.89 23.79 4.70
C PRO A 240 -5.96 22.49 5.53
N PRO A 241 -6.66 21.45 5.05
CA PRO A 241 -6.67 20.15 5.70
C PRO A 241 -5.27 19.51 5.68
N GLN A 242 -5.06 18.50 6.51
CA GLN A 242 -3.83 17.73 6.49
C GLN A 242 -3.62 16.99 5.15
N PHE A 243 -4.72 16.54 4.53
CA PHE A 243 -4.74 15.92 3.20
C PHE A 243 -5.75 16.63 2.30
N ASP A 244 -5.32 17.01 1.10
CA ASP A 244 -6.17 17.75 0.16
C ASP A 244 -7.44 16.96 -0.20
N LEU A 245 -8.57 17.65 -0.31
CA LEU A 245 -9.88 17.06 -0.61
C LEU A 245 -9.85 16.13 -1.83
N ALA A 246 -9.24 16.60 -2.92
CA ALA A 246 -9.13 15.85 -4.18
C ALA A 246 -8.33 14.54 -4.07
N MET A 247 -7.52 14.38 -3.01
CA MET A 247 -6.72 13.18 -2.78
C MET A 247 -7.56 12.04 -2.20
N TRP A 248 -8.43 12.32 -1.22
CA TRP A 248 -9.20 11.30 -0.52
C TRP A 248 -10.65 11.17 -1.03
N ASN A 249 -11.16 12.18 -1.75
CA ASN A 249 -12.47 12.13 -2.37
C ASN A 249 -12.50 11.17 -3.57
N LEU A 250 -13.61 10.45 -3.72
CA LEU A 250 -13.82 9.38 -4.69
C LEU A 250 -14.90 9.68 -5.72
N TYR A 251 -15.56 10.85 -5.65
CA TYR A 251 -16.66 11.19 -6.55
C TYR A 251 -16.22 11.07 -8.02
N GLN A 252 -15.12 11.75 -8.38
CA GLN A 252 -14.57 11.66 -9.73
C GLN A 252 -14.07 10.25 -10.08
N SER A 253 -13.46 9.55 -9.12
CA SER A 253 -13.01 8.16 -9.33
C SER A 253 -14.16 7.22 -9.67
N ILE A 254 -15.37 7.45 -9.13
CA ILE A 254 -16.57 6.68 -9.46
C ILE A 254 -17.05 6.98 -10.87
N LEU A 255 -17.05 8.26 -11.26
CA LEU A 255 -17.46 8.67 -12.61
C LEU A 255 -16.49 8.13 -13.68
N GLU A 256 -15.20 8.03 -13.35
CA GLU A 256 -14.14 7.49 -14.20
C GLU A 256 -14.03 5.95 -14.14
N ASP A 257 -14.91 5.26 -13.39
CA ASP A 257 -14.86 3.81 -13.08
C ASP A 257 -13.49 3.31 -12.60
N LEU A 258 -12.75 4.16 -11.90
CA LEU A 258 -11.44 3.83 -11.37
C LEU A 258 -11.57 3.04 -10.06
N PRO A 259 -10.63 2.13 -9.75
CA PRO A 259 -10.73 1.31 -8.56
C PRO A 259 -10.77 2.15 -7.28
N LYS A 260 -11.82 1.92 -6.47
CA LYS A 260 -12.08 2.65 -5.21
C LYS A 260 -11.17 2.22 -4.06
N THR A 261 -10.64 1.01 -4.13
CA THR A 261 -9.89 0.38 -3.03
C THR A 261 -8.65 -0.33 -3.58
N ASN A 262 -7.63 -0.43 -2.74
CA ASN A 262 -6.44 -1.25 -2.95
C ASN A 262 -6.68 -2.73 -2.56
N ASN A 263 -7.93 -3.24 -2.62
CA ASN A 263 -8.28 -4.58 -2.10
C ASN A 263 -7.40 -5.71 -2.67
N SER A 264 -6.96 -5.58 -3.92
CA SER A 264 -6.05 -6.51 -4.58
C SER A 264 -4.65 -6.49 -3.95
N VAL A 265 -4.13 -5.30 -3.62
CA VAL A 265 -2.86 -5.09 -2.92
C VAL A 265 -2.92 -5.62 -1.49
N GLU A 266 -4.00 -5.34 -0.77
CA GLU A 266 -4.20 -5.87 0.59
C GLU A 266 -4.37 -7.38 0.61
N GLY A 267 -5.14 -7.91 -0.36
CA GLY A 267 -5.26 -9.34 -0.58
C GLY A 267 -3.90 -9.98 -0.87
N TRP A 268 -3.06 -9.30 -1.66
CA TRP A 268 -1.68 -9.71 -1.89
C TRP A 268 -0.85 -9.69 -0.61
N HIS A 269 -0.85 -8.60 0.17
CA HIS A 269 -0.11 -8.51 1.43
C HIS A 269 -0.54 -9.58 2.43
N ARG A 270 -1.84 -9.86 2.53
CA ARG A 270 -2.37 -10.93 3.38
C ARG A 270 -1.90 -12.31 2.90
N GLY A 271 -2.04 -12.60 1.62
CA GLY A 271 -1.58 -13.88 1.06
C GLY A 271 -0.05 -14.03 1.11
N PHE A 272 0.71 -12.95 0.99
CA PHE A 272 2.15 -12.96 1.22
C PHE A 272 2.48 -13.29 2.67
N ALA A 273 1.80 -12.66 3.64
CA ALA A 273 1.98 -12.94 5.06
C ALA A 273 1.69 -14.40 5.43
N GLU A 274 0.60 -14.95 4.90
CA GLU A 274 0.23 -16.35 5.09
C GLU A 274 1.30 -17.31 4.53
N ARG A 275 1.86 -17.01 3.35
CA ARG A 275 2.92 -17.83 2.71
C ARG A 275 4.26 -17.73 3.41
N VAL A 276 4.62 -16.55 3.91
CA VAL A 276 5.81 -16.39 4.77
C VAL A 276 5.64 -17.23 6.04
N GLY A 277 4.43 -17.27 6.61
CA GLY A 277 4.08 -18.17 7.71
C GLY A 277 4.88 -17.94 9.00
N ALA A 278 5.57 -16.80 9.09
CA ALA A 278 6.42 -16.41 10.21
C ALA A 278 6.34 -14.90 10.45
N MET A 279 6.28 -14.51 11.72
CA MET A 279 6.50 -13.12 12.11
C MET A 279 8.00 -12.83 11.99
N HIS A 280 8.35 -11.81 11.20
CA HIS A 280 9.72 -11.37 11.01
C HIS A 280 10.73 -12.47 10.63
N PRO A 281 10.62 -13.07 9.43
CA PRO A 281 11.62 -14.04 8.94
C PRO A 281 13.02 -13.42 8.89
N ASN A 282 14.08 -14.23 9.03
CA ASN A 282 15.42 -13.73 8.76
C ASN A 282 15.57 -13.30 7.28
N ILE A 283 16.55 -12.43 7.00
CA ILE A 283 16.72 -11.80 5.69
C ILE A 283 16.85 -12.82 4.54
N TRP A 284 17.59 -13.92 4.74
CA TRP A 284 17.78 -14.95 3.71
C TRP A 284 16.48 -15.70 3.39
N LYS A 285 15.70 -16.05 4.42
CA LYS A 285 14.37 -16.66 4.23
C LYS A 285 13.42 -15.69 3.55
N PHE A 286 13.42 -14.43 3.98
CA PHE A 286 12.61 -13.39 3.38
C PHE A 286 12.89 -13.22 1.89
N ILE A 287 14.17 -13.14 1.50
CA ILE A 287 14.58 -13.05 0.09
C ILE A 287 14.07 -14.25 -0.71
N ASN A 288 14.17 -15.46 -0.14
CA ASN A 288 13.60 -16.64 -0.78
C ASN A 288 12.07 -16.56 -0.95
N TYR A 289 11.34 -15.92 -0.04
CA TYR A 289 9.90 -15.71 -0.20
C TYR A 289 9.59 -14.71 -1.31
N ILE A 290 10.27 -13.57 -1.37
CA ILE A 290 10.05 -12.60 -2.47
C ILE A 290 10.47 -13.17 -3.83
N LYS A 291 11.51 -14.02 -3.90
CA LYS A 291 11.86 -14.77 -5.12
C LYS A 291 10.74 -15.72 -5.56
N LYS A 292 10.13 -16.45 -4.61
CA LYS A 292 8.98 -17.33 -4.91
C LYS A 292 7.78 -16.53 -5.42
N GLU A 293 7.49 -15.39 -4.79
CA GLU A 293 6.45 -14.49 -5.27
C GLU A 293 6.72 -13.96 -6.67
N GLN A 294 7.96 -13.54 -6.94
CA GLN A 294 8.37 -13.11 -8.27
C GLN A 294 8.11 -14.21 -9.30
N SER A 295 8.55 -15.45 -9.05
CA SER A 295 8.32 -16.56 -9.98
C SER A 295 6.83 -16.89 -10.18
N LEU A 296 6.00 -16.81 -9.14
CA LEU A 296 4.55 -16.99 -9.26
C LEU A 296 3.90 -15.87 -10.07
N ASN A 297 4.39 -14.64 -9.92
CA ASN A 297 3.88 -13.49 -10.65
C ASN A 297 4.30 -13.50 -12.12
N GLU A 298 5.48 -13.99 -12.48
CA GLU A 298 5.85 -14.21 -13.88
C GLU A 298 4.85 -15.14 -14.58
N ILE A 299 4.48 -16.25 -13.95
CA ILE A 299 3.48 -17.19 -14.51
C ILE A 299 2.14 -16.47 -14.72
N ARG A 300 1.72 -15.63 -13.77
CA ARG A 300 0.48 -14.85 -13.90
C ARG A 300 0.57 -13.83 -15.03
N ILE A 301 1.68 -13.10 -15.12
CA ILE A 301 1.91 -12.12 -16.18
C ILE A 301 1.86 -12.81 -17.56
N GLU A 302 2.51 -13.96 -17.72
CA GLU A 302 2.47 -14.72 -18.97
C GLU A 302 1.07 -15.20 -19.33
N GLN A 303 0.30 -15.66 -18.34
CA GLN A 303 -1.11 -16.03 -18.54
C GLN A 303 -1.93 -14.82 -19.04
N TYR A 304 -1.74 -13.64 -18.44
CA TYR A 304 -2.41 -12.42 -18.89
C TYR A 304 -1.99 -12.01 -20.31
N VAL A 305 -0.69 -12.02 -20.61
CA VAL A 305 -0.17 -11.69 -21.95
C VAL A 305 -0.69 -12.67 -23.01
N SER A 306 -0.87 -13.94 -22.64
CA SER A 306 -1.38 -14.99 -23.53
C SER A 306 -2.91 -14.99 -23.67
N GLY A 307 -3.63 -14.03 -23.06
CA GLY A 307 -5.09 -13.94 -23.14
C GLY A 307 -5.85 -14.97 -22.30
N PHE A 308 -5.20 -15.65 -21.35
CA PHE A 308 -5.89 -16.52 -20.41
C PHE A 308 -6.60 -15.68 -19.35
N GLU A 309 -7.92 -15.53 -19.49
CA GLU A 309 -8.76 -14.99 -18.42
C GLU A 309 -8.68 -15.90 -17.18
N HIS A 310 -8.30 -15.34 -16.03
CA HIS A 310 -8.45 -16.05 -14.76
C HIS A 310 -9.93 -16.35 -14.49
N GLN A 311 -10.15 -17.51 -13.88
CA GLN A 311 -11.45 -17.98 -13.45
C GLN A 311 -12.26 -16.94 -12.67
N PRO A 312 -13.61 -17.03 -12.73
CA PRO A 312 -14.55 -16.03 -12.23
C PRO A 312 -14.17 -15.42 -10.87
N GLN A 313 -14.29 -14.10 -10.76
CA GLN A 313 -14.63 -13.47 -9.48
C GLN A 313 -15.72 -14.29 -8.77
N LYS A 314 -15.59 -14.50 -7.45
CA LYS A 314 -16.61 -15.19 -6.62
C LYS A 314 -18.01 -14.72 -7.04
N ARG A 315 -18.95 -15.65 -7.21
CA ARG A 315 -20.33 -15.45 -7.72
C ARG A 315 -20.99 -14.13 -7.28
N LYS A 316 -20.78 -13.76 -6.01
CA LYS A 316 -21.21 -12.50 -5.38
C LYS A 316 -20.80 -11.21 -6.12
N TYR A 317 -19.61 -11.14 -6.72
CA TYR A 317 -19.14 -9.96 -7.46
C TYR A 317 -19.61 -9.93 -8.92
N ARG A 318 -19.85 -11.12 -9.52
CA ARG A 318 -20.49 -11.22 -10.85
C ARG A 318 -21.94 -10.74 -10.83
N GLU A 319 -22.67 -11.02 -9.75
CA GLU A 319 -24.05 -10.55 -9.58
C GLU A 319 -24.13 -9.03 -9.39
N LEU A 320 -23.17 -8.42 -8.67
CA LEU A 320 -23.08 -6.97 -8.52
C LEU A 320 -22.76 -6.23 -9.84
N LYS A 321 -21.97 -6.83 -10.74
CA LYS A 321 -21.74 -6.28 -12.09
C LYS A 321 -22.95 -6.46 -13.02
N LYS A 322 -23.75 -7.52 -12.84
CA LYS A 322 -24.98 -7.74 -13.65
C LYS A 322 -26.14 -6.81 -13.29
N ASN A 323 -26.17 -6.30 -12.06
CA ASN A 323 -27.21 -5.37 -11.61
C ASN A 323 -26.87 -3.88 -11.87
N ARG A 324 -25.91 -3.61 -12.76
CA ARG A 324 -25.50 -2.26 -13.22
C ARG A 324 -26.00 -1.96 -14.65
N VAL A 325 -27.13 -2.54 -15.07
CA VAL A 325 -27.85 -2.15 -16.29
C VAL A 325 -29.10 -1.39 -15.89
#